data_AF-A0A9E1A9C7-F1
#
_entry.id   AF-A0A9E1A9C7-F1
#
_cell.length_a   1.000
_cell.length_b   1.000
_cell.length_c   1.000
_cell.angle_alpha   90.00
_cell.angle_beta   90.00
_cell.angle_gamma   90.00
#
_symmetry.space_group_name_H-M   'P 1'
#
loop_
_entity.id
_entity.type
_entity.pdbx_description
1 polymer ?
#
loop_
_entity_poly.entity_id
_entity_poly.type
_entity_poly.pdbx_seq_one_letter_code
_entity_poly.pdbx_strand_id
1 'polypeptide(L)'
;MSLYNWVVNSFNAALGRNQKFEQLLKSKDIGRALTQMIDNSGKAEKALKVYDTMQHEVMSRPDKAIFGKRDEVTGKRSFLRFDKRWKIPIPYPVYINEIALVFLFGRPLKWKQASEGTDRAFSAYLDVLKSTRFNAKIREAKRLAGAETVSAMLFHTFRNEEGKADVLIKVLAKSLGDDIFYRKDQFGRLIDFARGYCLQDVGGEIKYYVDIYTKSMFYHCKRNVMGWDVEEEVNIIGKLPLILFEQEAECAGVEPMINRKEWTISRTADVNDRFSDPALVADASIVNSLPEQGETSKLFILKPNGDGSKKPEIKYLTWDSAPESKKQESDELDEKILRFSFTPKIDFDATKGLSQISAKALKQLMLLADIKASKHKEKYDEYADRIASLVTTIIGNVLDISLKDECSHLVIEHEFQEPFGEDVEATINNLVKMYNAGGMSHETLIEKNPLIEDSEAEKVRIAKEHEADLQEEKERNRLDVFNTAE
;
A
#
# COMPACT_ATOMS: atom_id res chain seq x y z
N MET A 1 -31.00 34.71 -9.98
CA MET A 1 -30.24 35.41 -8.91
C MET A 1 -29.73 34.47 -7.80
N SER A 2 -29.56 33.15 -8.02
CA SER A 2 -29.36 32.19 -6.90
C SER A 2 -28.12 31.29 -6.97
N LEU A 3 -27.38 31.19 -8.09
CA LEU A 3 -26.12 30.43 -8.15
C LEU A 3 -24.91 31.37 -8.18
N TYR A 4 -24.97 32.43 -8.97
CA TYR A 4 -23.90 33.42 -9.11
C TYR A 4 -23.55 34.10 -7.78
N ASN A 5 -24.55 34.57 -7.03
CA ASN A 5 -24.31 35.19 -5.70
C ASN A 5 -23.78 34.18 -4.66
N TRP A 6 -24.14 32.90 -4.76
CA TRP A 6 -23.61 31.87 -3.87
C TRP A 6 -22.15 31.55 -4.20
N VAL A 7 -21.81 31.41 -5.49
CA VAL A 7 -20.43 31.23 -5.96
C VAL A 7 -19.56 32.45 -5.64
N VAL A 8 -20.08 33.67 -5.84
CA VAL A 8 -19.35 34.91 -5.54
C VAL A 8 -19.17 35.09 -4.03
N ASN A 9 -20.20 34.83 -3.21
CA ASN A 9 -20.07 34.92 -1.75
C ASN A 9 -19.14 33.84 -1.19
N SER A 10 -19.18 32.63 -1.75
CA SER A 10 -18.33 31.54 -1.31
C SER A 10 -16.88 31.73 -1.75
N PHE A 11 -16.65 32.27 -2.95
CA PHE A 11 -15.34 32.73 -3.42
C PHE A 11 -14.80 33.88 -2.56
N ASN A 12 -15.62 34.88 -2.23
CA ASN A 12 -15.24 35.98 -1.34
C ASN A 12 -14.94 35.49 0.09
N ALA A 13 -15.67 34.49 0.58
CA ALA A 13 -15.41 33.87 1.88
C ALA A 13 -14.12 33.04 1.90
N ALA A 14 -13.83 32.30 0.81
CA ALA A 14 -12.58 31.57 0.63
C ALA A 14 -11.38 32.52 0.54
N LEU A 15 -11.51 33.61 -0.23
CA LEU A 15 -10.52 34.68 -0.30
C LEU A 15 -10.29 35.34 1.07
N GLY A 16 -11.36 35.66 1.80
CA GLY A 16 -11.26 36.23 3.14
C GLY A 16 -10.61 35.29 4.17
N ARG A 17 -10.83 33.97 4.06
CA ARG A 17 -10.14 32.97 4.89
C ARG A 17 -8.66 32.84 4.52
N ASN A 18 -8.34 32.87 3.23
CA ASN A 18 -6.95 32.83 2.76
C ASN A 18 -6.16 34.05 3.22
N GLN A 19 -6.75 35.25 3.13
CA GLN A 19 -6.14 36.48 3.63
C GLN A 19 -5.88 36.43 5.14
N LYS A 20 -6.81 35.89 5.92
CA LYS A 20 -6.61 35.69 7.38
C LYS A 20 -5.48 34.70 7.67
N PHE A 21 -5.38 33.63 6.90
CA PHE A 21 -4.32 32.64 7.04
C PHE A 21 -2.94 33.22 6.69
N GLU A 22 -2.82 33.94 5.57
CA GLU A 22 -1.60 34.65 5.20
C GLU A 22 -1.20 35.73 6.21
N GLN A 23 -2.18 36.44 6.79
CA GLN A 23 -1.93 37.39 7.87
C GLN A 23 -1.38 36.70 9.13
N LEU A 24 -1.87 35.50 9.45
CA LEU A 24 -1.37 34.73 10.59
C LEU A 24 0.08 34.28 10.37
N LEU A 25 0.40 33.80 9.17
CA LEU A 25 1.77 33.45 8.78
C LEU A 25 2.71 34.66 8.86
N LYS A 26 2.30 35.82 8.33
CA LYS A 26 3.05 37.08 8.42
C LYS A 26 3.20 37.57 9.87
N SER A 27 2.23 37.30 10.73
CA SER A 27 2.29 37.63 12.16
C SER A 27 3.08 36.63 13.00
N LYS A 28 3.64 35.56 12.38
CA LYS A 28 4.36 34.46 13.04
C LYS A 28 3.53 33.71 14.09
N ASP A 29 2.20 33.75 14.01
CA ASP A 29 1.28 33.01 14.89
C ASP A 29 0.90 31.65 14.27
N ILE A 30 1.87 30.74 14.31
CA ILE A 30 1.81 29.42 13.67
C ILE A 30 0.86 28.48 14.39
N GLY A 31 0.76 28.62 15.71
CA GLY A 31 -0.17 27.81 16.50
C GLY A 31 -1.60 28.00 16.01
N ARG A 32 -2.03 29.25 15.80
CA ARG A 32 -3.35 29.53 15.24
C ARG A 32 -3.47 29.14 13.77
N ALA A 33 -2.41 29.30 12.98
CA ALA A 33 -2.39 28.85 11.59
C ALA A 33 -2.64 27.33 11.48
N LEU A 34 -1.96 26.52 12.30
CA LEU A 34 -2.14 25.06 12.33
C LEU A 34 -3.53 24.65 12.78
N THR A 35 -4.16 25.36 13.72
CA THR A 35 -5.55 25.07 14.11
C THR A 35 -6.58 25.32 13.00
N GLN A 36 -6.23 26.08 11.96
CA GLN A 36 -7.07 26.26 10.78
C GLN A 36 -6.86 25.17 9.72
N MET A 37 -5.87 24.31 9.89
CA MET A 37 -5.61 23.17 9.03
C MET A 37 -6.31 21.90 9.53
N ILE A 38 -6.51 20.95 8.62
CA ILE A 38 -6.97 19.61 8.97
C ILE A 38 -5.76 18.83 9.49
N ASP A 39 -5.86 18.39 10.75
CA ASP A 39 -4.89 17.50 11.37
C ASP A 39 -5.29 16.03 11.12
N ASN A 40 -4.42 15.29 10.44
CA ASN A 40 -4.64 13.86 10.18
C ASN A 40 -3.97 12.93 11.20
N SER A 41 -3.15 13.45 12.11
CA SER A 41 -2.35 12.66 13.05
C SER A 41 -3.19 11.64 13.83
N GLY A 42 -4.32 12.07 14.39
CA GLY A 42 -5.21 11.21 15.18
C GLY A 42 -5.93 10.13 14.36
N LYS A 43 -6.17 10.35 13.06
CA LYS A 43 -6.72 9.30 12.16
C LYS A 43 -5.63 8.31 11.75
N ALA A 44 -4.46 8.82 11.41
CA ALA A 44 -3.29 8.01 11.06
C ALA A 44 -2.89 7.09 12.22
N GLU A 45 -2.86 7.58 13.46
CA GLU A 45 -2.54 6.77 14.64
C GLU A 45 -3.54 5.64 14.89
N LYS A 46 -4.83 5.87 14.62
CA LYS A 46 -5.85 4.82 14.73
C LYS A 46 -5.67 3.74 13.67
N ALA A 47 -5.40 4.15 12.43
CA ALA A 47 -5.16 3.22 11.33
C ALA A 47 -3.86 2.43 11.55
N LEU A 48 -2.80 3.07 12.08
CA LEU A 48 -1.54 2.42 12.42
C LEU A 48 -1.68 1.32 13.48
N LYS A 49 -2.55 1.51 14.48
CA LYS A 49 -2.83 0.47 15.49
C LYS A 49 -3.43 -0.80 14.88
N VAL A 50 -4.19 -0.64 13.81
CA VAL A 50 -4.78 -1.75 13.06
C VAL A 50 -3.78 -2.34 12.07
N TYR A 51 -2.86 -1.55 11.52
CA TYR A 51 -1.89 -2.01 10.54
C TYR A 51 -0.69 -2.74 11.17
N ASP A 52 -0.20 -2.26 12.33
CA ASP A 52 0.91 -2.85 13.07
C ASP A 52 0.43 -4.05 13.92
N THR A 53 0.85 -5.25 13.54
CA THR A 53 0.48 -6.52 14.18
C THR A 53 0.80 -6.56 15.68
N MET A 54 1.80 -5.81 16.13
CA MET A 54 2.18 -5.76 17.54
C MET A 54 1.24 -4.90 18.38
N GLN A 55 0.47 -4.02 17.75
CA GLN A 55 -0.49 -3.12 18.40
C GLN A 55 -1.93 -3.66 18.38
N HIS A 56 -2.14 -4.83 17.77
CA HIS A 56 -3.45 -5.48 17.72
C HIS A 56 -3.99 -5.78 19.12
N GLU A 57 -5.32 -5.76 19.26
CA GLU A 57 -6.01 -5.98 20.54
C GLU A 57 -5.64 -7.33 21.18
N VAL A 58 -5.37 -8.35 20.37
CA VAL A 58 -4.97 -9.69 20.84
C VAL A 58 -3.68 -9.67 21.66
N MET A 59 -2.77 -8.71 21.40
CA MET A 59 -1.52 -8.55 22.14
C MET A 59 -1.75 -8.08 23.59
N SER A 60 -2.85 -7.36 23.82
CA SER A 60 -3.27 -6.89 25.16
C SER A 60 -3.98 -7.97 26.00
N ARG A 61 -4.18 -9.17 25.45
CA ARG A 61 -4.87 -10.28 26.13
C ARG A 61 -4.21 -10.59 27.49
N PRO A 62 -4.96 -10.55 28.60
CA PRO A 62 -4.40 -10.79 29.93
C PRO A 62 -4.15 -12.28 30.16
N ASP A 63 -3.07 -12.58 30.87
CA ASP A 63 -2.73 -13.91 31.34
C ASP A 63 -3.80 -14.45 32.30
N LYS A 64 -3.94 -15.78 32.38
CA LYS A 64 -4.95 -16.39 33.25
C LYS A 64 -4.38 -16.52 34.67
N ALA A 65 -5.01 -15.89 35.65
CA ALA A 65 -4.73 -16.21 37.05
C ALA A 65 -5.27 -17.62 37.38
N ILE A 66 -4.38 -18.52 37.82
CA ILE A 66 -4.76 -19.81 38.38
C ILE A 66 -4.82 -19.67 39.90
N PHE A 67 -5.94 -20.08 40.47
CA PHE A 67 -6.14 -20.15 41.91
C PHE A 67 -6.16 -21.60 42.38
N GLY A 68 -5.62 -21.85 43.58
CA GLY A 68 -5.59 -23.15 44.22
C GLY A 68 -6.95 -23.59 44.75
N LYS A 69 -6.95 -24.68 45.52
CA LYS A 69 -8.15 -25.20 46.18
C LYS A 69 -8.77 -24.10 47.06
N ARG A 70 -10.09 -24.13 47.16
CA ARG A 70 -10.84 -23.20 48.01
C ARG A 70 -10.62 -23.62 49.46
N ASP A 71 -10.15 -22.71 50.30
CA ASP A 71 -10.07 -22.97 51.74
C ASP A 71 -11.47 -23.21 52.30
N GLU A 72 -11.66 -24.33 52.99
CA GLU A 72 -12.95 -24.73 53.56
C GLU A 72 -13.41 -23.80 54.69
N VAL A 73 -12.46 -23.11 55.35
CA VAL A 73 -12.70 -22.27 56.52
C VAL A 73 -12.95 -20.79 56.15
N THR A 74 -12.21 -20.24 55.20
CA THR A 74 -12.31 -18.82 54.81
C THR A 74 -13.04 -18.59 53.48
N GLY A 75 -13.29 -19.66 52.71
CA GLY A 75 -13.97 -19.61 51.42
C GLY A 75 -13.19 -18.93 50.30
N LYS A 76 -11.96 -18.45 50.57
CA LYS A 76 -11.08 -17.77 49.60
C LYS A 76 -10.21 -18.81 48.88
N ARG A 77 -9.84 -18.51 47.62
CA ARG A 77 -8.89 -19.33 46.86
C ARG A 77 -7.53 -18.63 46.87
N SER A 78 -6.47 -19.37 47.20
CA SER A 78 -5.10 -18.84 47.13
C SER A 78 -4.69 -18.63 45.67
N PHE A 79 -4.04 -17.52 45.35
CA PHE A 79 -3.43 -17.33 44.04
C PHE A 79 -2.21 -18.24 43.91
N LEU A 80 -2.11 -19.01 42.83
CA LEU A 80 -0.97 -19.90 42.58
C LEU A 80 0.03 -19.25 41.63
N ARG A 81 -0.38 -19.00 40.39
CA ARG A 81 0.47 -18.44 39.33
C ARG A 81 -0.35 -17.88 38.18
N PHE A 82 0.30 -17.04 37.36
CA PHE A 82 -0.22 -16.70 36.04
C PHE A 82 0.15 -17.78 35.03
N ASP A 83 -0.83 -18.19 34.25
CA ASP A 83 -0.69 -19.06 33.09
C ASP A 83 -0.67 -18.17 31.85
N LYS A 84 0.48 -18.18 31.16
CA LYS A 84 0.70 -17.39 29.95
C LYS A 84 -0.26 -17.88 28.88
N ARG A 85 -0.85 -16.93 28.16
CA ARG A 85 -1.75 -17.23 27.04
C ARG A 85 -1.11 -16.87 25.72
N TRP A 86 -1.42 -17.65 24.69
CA TRP A 86 -1.01 -17.34 23.33
C TRP A 86 -1.66 -16.05 22.85
N LYS A 87 -0.88 -15.29 22.10
CA LYS A 87 -1.24 -14.02 21.47
C LYS A 87 -0.72 -14.10 20.04
N ILE A 88 -1.62 -14.41 19.10
CA ILE A 88 -1.26 -14.68 17.71
C ILE A 88 -1.92 -13.61 16.84
N PRO A 89 -1.23 -12.51 16.54
CA PRO A 89 -1.70 -11.53 15.56
C PRO A 89 -1.48 -12.04 14.14
N ILE A 90 -2.33 -11.64 13.20
CA ILE A 90 -2.30 -12.07 11.81
C ILE A 90 -2.16 -10.84 10.89
N PRO A 91 -1.17 -10.79 9.99
CA PRO A 91 -0.88 -9.63 9.15
C PRO A 91 -1.82 -9.48 7.94
N TYR A 92 -3.15 -9.63 8.13
CA TYR A 92 -4.14 -9.35 7.08
C TYR A 92 -4.05 -7.92 6.52
N PRO A 93 -3.95 -6.87 7.33
CA PRO A 93 -3.89 -5.50 6.84
C PRO A 93 -2.69 -5.25 5.91
N VAL A 94 -1.53 -5.81 6.27
CA VAL A 94 -0.31 -5.73 5.45
C VAL A 94 -0.50 -6.45 4.12
N TYR A 95 -1.04 -7.68 4.15
CA TYR A 95 -1.31 -8.47 2.96
C TYR A 95 -2.28 -7.77 2.00
N ILE A 96 -3.42 -7.29 2.51
CA ILE A 96 -4.46 -6.60 1.71
C ILE A 96 -3.88 -5.35 1.03
N ASN A 97 -3.09 -4.55 1.76
CA ASN A 97 -2.50 -3.33 1.23
C ASN A 97 -1.44 -3.64 0.15
N GLU A 98 -0.61 -4.66 0.35
CA GLU A 98 0.43 -5.03 -0.61
C GLU A 98 -0.16 -5.59 -1.90
N ILE A 99 -1.22 -6.41 -1.82
CA ILE A 99 -1.94 -6.87 -3.02
C ILE A 99 -2.54 -5.68 -3.76
N ALA A 100 -3.22 -4.76 -3.07
CA ALA A 100 -3.75 -3.55 -3.71
C ALA A 100 -2.64 -2.69 -4.35
N LEU A 101 -1.44 -2.67 -3.77
CA LEU A 101 -0.29 -1.95 -4.34
C LEU A 101 0.20 -2.59 -5.63
N VAL A 102 0.34 -3.91 -5.66
CA VAL A 102 0.79 -4.64 -6.85
C VAL A 102 -0.19 -4.43 -8.00
N PHE A 103 -1.50 -4.42 -7.73
CA PHE A 103 -2.48 -4.22 -8.79
C PHE A 103 -2.49 -2.81 -9.39
N LEU A 104 -2.07 -1.80 -8.62
CA LEU A 104 -2.06 -0.40 -9.09
C LEU A 104 -0.70 0.02 -9.68
N PHE A 105 0.40 -0.35 -9.02
CA PHE A 105 1.77 0.08 -9.35
C PHE A 105 2.76 -1.09 -9.45
N GLY A 106 2.29 -2.33 -9.59
CA GLY A 106 3.16 -3.49 -9.82
C GLY A 106 4.02 -3.31 -11.07
N ARG A 107 3.40 -2.77 -12.13
CA ARG A 107 4.11 -2.19 -13.27
C ARG A 107 4.17 -0.67 -13.14
N PRO A 108 5.26 -0.02 -13.57
CA PRO A 108 5.37 1.43 -13.49
C PRO A 108 4.33 2.10 -14.38
N LEU A 109 3.97 3.33 -14.04
CA LEU A 109 3.05 4.12 -14.85
C LEU A 109 3.69 4.40 -16.22
N LYS A 110 2.95 4.17 -17.30
CA LYS A 110 3.44 4.48 -18.65
C LYS A 110 3.11 5.94 -18.95
N TRP A 111 4.14 6.75 -19.16
CA TRP A 111 4.00 8.14 -19.56
C TRP A 111 4.09 8.23 -21.08
N LYS A 112 3.17 8.97 -21.70
CA LYS A 112 3.14 9.22 -23.14
C LYS A 112 3.15 10.72 -23.40
N GLN A 113 3.85 11.13 -24.44
CA GLN A 113 3.81 12.49 -24.94
C GLN A 113 2.62 12.62 -25.90
N ALA A 114 1.69 13.52 -25.61
CA ALA A 114 0.56 13.83 -26.49
C ALA A 114 0.80 15.05 -27.38
N SER A 115 1.82 15.87 -27.08
CA SER A 115 2.18 17.08 -27.81
C SER A 115 3.26 16.84 -28.88
N GLU A 116 3.15 17.51 -30.02
CA GLU A 116 4.15 17.49 -31.09
C GLU A 116 5.26 18.53 -30.84
N GLY A 117 6.53 18.18 -31.10
CA GLY A 117 7.67 19.11 -31.03
C GLY A 117 8.19 19.45 -29.63
N THR A 118 7.93 18.60 -28.64
CA THR A 118 8.32 18.81 -27.22
C THR A 118 9.24 17.70 -26.69
N ASP A 119 9.94 17.03 -27.59
CA ASP A 119 10.65 15.76 -27.30
C ASP A 119 11.79 15.94 -26.29
N ARG A 120 12.44 17.11 -26.27
CA ARG A 120 13.51 17.40 -25.29
C ARG A 120 12.95 17.61 -23.89
N ALA A 121 11.81 18.28 -23.76
CA ALA A 121 11.12 18.42 -22.49
C ALA A 121 10.61 17.06 -21.97
N PHE A 122 10.13 16.18 -22.86
CA PHE A 122 9.70 14.83 -22.50
C PHE A 122 10.86 13.91 -22.10
N SER A 123 12.00 13.97 -22.79
CA SER A 123 13.19 13.21 -22.38
C SER A 123 13.71 13.68 -21.02
N ALA A 124 13.78 14.99 -20.79
CA ALA A 124 14.13 15.57 -19.49
C ALA A 124 13.15 15.11 -18.40
N TYR A 125 11.85 15.04 -18.70
CA TYR A 125 10.84 14.50 -17.79
C TYR A 125 11.14 13.05 -17.38
N LEU A 126 11.41 12.17 -18.35
CA LEU A 126 11.76 10.78 -18.06
C LEU A 126 13.06 10.65 -17.26
N ASP A 127 14.05 11.51 -17.52
CA ASP A 127 15.31 11.52 -16.80
C ASP A 127 15.14 11.98 -15.35
N VAL A 128 14.28 12.97 -15.08
CA VAL A 128 13.91 13.38 -13.72
C VAL A 128 13.20 12.24 -12.98
N LEU A 129 12.28 11.52 -13.63
CA LEU A 129 11.61 10.38 -13.00
C LEU A 129 12.58 9.23 -12.67
N LYS A 130 13.57 8.99 -13.53
CA LYS A 130 14.62 7.97 -13.30
C LYS A 130 15.57 8.38 -12.17
N SER A 131 16.11 9.59 -12.22
CA SER A 131 17.08 10.11 -11.22
C SER A 131 16.46 10.17 -9.82
N THR A 132 15.20 10.63 -9.71
CA THR A 132 14.47 10.72 -8.43
C THR A 132 13.95 9.37 -7.92
N ARG A 133 14.14 8.27 -8.68
CA ARG A 133 13.59 6.93 -8.40
C ARG A 133 12.08 6.97 -8.14
N PHE A 134 11.36 7.75 -8.95
CA PHE A 134 9.95 8.05 -8.78
C PHE A 134 9.08 6.79 -8.57
N ASN A 135 9.30 5.75 -9.36
CA ASN A 135 8.53 4.49 -9.28
C ASN A 135 8.66 3.77 -7.92
N ALA A 136 9.78 3.94 -7.21
CA ALA A 136 9.91 3.40 -5.85
C ALA A 136 9.16 4.28 -4.85
N LYS A 137 9.26 5.61 -5.01
CA LYS A 137 8.64 6.60 -4.11
C LYS A 137 7.12 6.61 -4.20
N ILE A 138 6.54 6.44 -5.38
CA ILE A 138 5.08 6.34 -5.54
C ILE A 138 4.51 5.06 -4.93
N ARG A 139 5.23 3.93 -5.05
CA ARG A 139 4.85 2.68 -4.38
C ARG A 139 4.92 2.81 -2.86
N GLU A 140 5.98 3.42 -2.36
CA GLU A 140 6.13 3.73 -0.93
C GLU A 140 4.99 4.64 -0.43
N ALA A 141 4.70 5.73 -1.15
CA ALA A 141 3.62 6.65 -0.80
C ALA A 141 2.24 5.96 -0.82
N LYS A 142 1.94 5.14 -1.84
CA LYS A 142 0.69 4.36 -1.90
C LYS A 142 0.57 3.40 -0.72
N ARG A 143 1.65 2.67 -0.40
CA ARG A 143 1.67 1.73 0.73
C ARG A 143 1.34 2.45 2.04
N LEU A 144 1.97 3.59 2.27
CA LEU A 144 1.76 4.39 3.47
C LEU A 144 0.36 5.01 3.52
N ALA A 145 -0.18 5.50 2.39
CA ALA A 145 -1.56 5.98 2.32
C ALA A 145 -2.57 4.88 2.66
N GLY A 146 -2.34 3.65 2.20
CA GLY A 146 -3.18 2.50 2.53
C GLY A 146 -3.08 2.02 3.99
N ALA A 147 -1.97 2.31 4.67
CA ALA A 147 -1.74 1.97 6.07
C ALA A 147 -2.25 3.06 7.04
N GLU A 148 -2.07 4.34 6.69
CA GLU A 148 -2.25 5.47 7.60
C GLU A 148 -3.29 6.48 7.13
N THR A 149 -4.04 6.17 6.08
CA THR A 149 -5.04 7.01 5.38
C THR A 149 -4.48 8.17 4.56
N VAL A 150 -3.38 8.78 4.98
CA VAL A 150 -2.78 9.90 4.27
C VAL A 150 -1.27 9.71 4.17
N SER A 151 -0.74 9.92 2.98
CA SER A 151 0.69 10.12 2.76
C SER A 151 0.91 11.31 1.84
N ALA A 152 2.10 11.89 1.85
CA ALA A 152 2.46 12.94 0.91
C ALA A 152 3.80 12.67 0.25
N MET A 153 3.96 13.16 -0.96
CA MET A 153 5.21 13.14 -1.71
C MET A 153 5.66 14.59 -1.92
N LEU A 154 6.74 14.97 -1.25
CA LEU A 154 7.33 16.31 -1.30
C LEU A 154 8.50 16.33 -2.29
N PHE A 155 8.48 17.29 -3.20
CA PHE A 155 9.56 17.57 -4.15
C PHE A 155 10.41 18.69 -3.58
N HIS A 156 11.55 18.34 -2.99
CA HIS A 156 12.50 19.30 -2.47
C HIS A 156 13.53 19.65 -3.54
N THR A 157 13.56 20.91 -3.96
CA THR A 157 14.58 21.43 -4.87
C THR A 157 15.78 21.90 -4.07
N PHE A 158 16.98 21.45 -4.42
CA PHE A 158 18.22 21.83 -3.76
C PHE A 158 19.33 22.04 -4.79
N ARG A 159 20.47 22.57 -4.35
CA ARG A 159 21.67 22.66 -5.19
C ARG A 159 22.62 21.54 -4.82
N ASN A 160 23.04 20.76 -5.81
CA ASN A 160 24.03 19.69 -5.64
C ASN A 160 25.42 20.27 -5.31
N GLU A 161 26.35 19.39 -4.94
CA GLU A 161 27.75 19.75 -4.68
C GLU A 161 28.43 20.46 -5.87
N GLU A 162 27.94 20.21 -7.10
CA GLU A 162 28.37 20.88 -8.34
C GLU A 162 27.73 22.27 -8.57
N GLY A 163 26.86 22.72 -7.68
CA GLY A 163 26.11 23.98 -7.80
C GLY A 163 24.95 23.95 -8.80
N LYS A 164 24.67 22.80 -9.44
CA LYS A 164 23.50 22.59 -10.31
C LYS A 164 22.24 22.37 -9.47
N ALA A 165 21.11 22.86 -9.96
CA ALA A 165 19.82 22.58 -9.35
C ALA A 165 19.44 21.12 -9.56
N ASP A 166 18.93 20.48 -8.51
CA ASP A 166 18.45 19.10 -8.53
C ASP A 166 17.21 18.96 -7.63
N VAL A 167 16.52 17.82 -7.75
CA VAL A 167 15.26 17.55 -7.10
C VAL A 167 15.34 16.23 -6.34
N LEU A 168 14.93 16.26 -5.07
CA LEU A 168 14.76 15.08 -4.24
C LEU A 168 13.29 14.86 -3.93
N ILE A 169 12.84 13.61 -4.06
CA ILE A 169 11.50 13.21 -3.62
C ILE A 169 11.59 12.62 -2.22
N LYS A 170 10.94 13.28 -1.26
CA LYS A 170 10.75 12.76 0.10
C LYS A 170 9.30 12.32 0.30
N VAL A 171 9.11 11.07 0.74
CA VAL A 171 7.81 10.56 1.16
C VAL A 171 7.59 10.92 2.63
N LEU A 172 6.41 11.43 2.93
CA LEU A 172 6.00 11.91 4.25
C LEU A 172 4.83 11.05 4.75
N ALA A 173 4.95 10.56 5.98
CA ALA A 173 3.93 9.77 6.66
C ALA A 173 4.14 9.80 8.18
N LYS A 174 3.11 9.47 8.95
CA LYS A 174 3.15 9.46 10.41
C LYS A 174 4.08 8.38 10.95
N SER A 175 4.15 7.19 10.34
CA SER A 175 5.14 6.15 10.72
C SER A 175 6.59 6.60 10.50
N LEU A 176 6.83 7.52 9.56
CA LEU A 176 8.15 8.09 9.31
C LEU A 176 8.48 9.25 10.27
N GLY A 177 7.56 9.58 11.20
CA GLY A 177 7.73 10.65 12.17
C GLY A 177 7.29 12.04 11.67
N ASP A 178 6.54 12.09 10.56
CA ASP A 178 6.03 13.33 9.99
C ASP A 178 4.53 13.50 10.30
N ASP A 179 4.17 14.60 10.96
CA ASP A 179 2.79 15.05 11.12
C ASP A 179 2.35 15.83 9.88
N ILE A 180 1.24 15.40 9.29
CA ILE A 180 0.71 15.99 8.06
C ILE A 180 -0.51 16.86 8.39
N PHE A 181 -0.40 18.14 8.06
CA PHE A 181 -1.49 19.10 8.11
C PHE A 181 -1.76 19.64 6.71
N TYR A 182 -3.03 19.81 6.34
CA TYR A 182 -3.37 20.35 5.03
C TYR A 182 -4.65 21.17 5.07
N ARG A 183 -4.79 22.07 4.10
CA ARG A 183 -5.97 22.93 3.94
C ARG A 183 -6.50 22.85 2.52
N LYS A 184 -7.77 22.49 2.39
CA LYS A 184 -8.48 22.42 1.12
C LYS A 184 -9.47 23.57 0.97
N ASP A 185 -9.69 23.98 -0.27
CA ASP A 185 -10.80 24.85 -0.65
C ASP A 185 -12.14 24.09 -0.58
N GLN A 186 -13.24 24.83 -0.69
CA GLN A 186 -14.60 24.27 -0.78
C GLN A 186 -14.80 23.31 -1.96
N PHE A 187 -13.97 23.42 -2.98
CA PHE A 187 -13.96 22.53 -4.15
C PHE A 187 -13.00 21.34 -3.99
N GLY A 188 -12.44 21.12 -2.80
CA GLY A 188 -11.51 20.01 -2.54
C GLY A 188 -10.08 20.24 -3.02
N ARG A 189 -9.78 21.41 -3.62
CA ARG A 189 -8.43 21.76 -4.10
C ARG A 189 -7.50 22.07 -2.94
N LEU A 190 -6.32 21.46 -2.92
CA LEU A 190 -5.29 21.74 -1.92
C LEU A 190 -4.73 23.16 -2.07
N ILE A 191 -4.81 23.96 -1.00
CA ILE A 191 -4.32 25.35 -0.94
C ILE A 191 -2.93 25.38 -0.29
N ASP A 192 -2.86 24.90 0.95
CA ASP A 192 -1.66 24.92 1.78
C ASP A 192 -1.43 23.55 2.43
N PHE A 193 -0.19 23.31 2.79
CA PHE A 193 0.24 22.09 3.46
C PHE A 193 1.27 22.45 4.51
N ALA A 194 1.25 21.74 5.64
CA ALA A 194 2.31 21.83 6.62
C ALA A 194 2.77 20.45 7.07
N ARG A 195 4.07 20.36 7.34
CA ARG A 195 4.75 19.16 7.82
C ARG A 195 5.34 19.45 9.18
N GLY A 196 4.86 18.77 10.21
CA GLY A 196 5.44 18.79 11.55
C GLY A 196 6.43 17.63 11.71
N TYR A 197 7.60 17.87 12.29
CA TYR A 197 8.58 16.81 12.56
C TYR A 197 9.51 17.19 13.72
N CYS A 198 10.08 16.18 14.37
CA CYS A 198 11.05 16.37 15.44
C CYS A 198 12.47 16.18 14.90
N LEU A 199 13.37 17.14 15.13
CA LEU A 199 14.80 16.96 14.91
C LEU A 199 15.56 17.10 16.24
N GLN A 200 16.62 16.30 16.38
CA GLN A 200 17.61 16.50 17.43
C GLN A 200 18.56 17.61 16.98
N ASP A 201 18.58 18.71 17.74
CA ASP A 201 19.45 19.86 17.49
C ASP A 201 20.89 19.57 17.97
N VAL A 202 21.85 20.39 17.54
CA VAL A 202 23.27 20.28 17.95
C VAL A 202 23.37 20.61 19.45
N GLY A 203 23.24 19.58 20.29
CA GLY A 203 23.10 19.71 21.74
C GLY A 203 22.22 18.62 22.39
N GLY A 204 21.55 17.77 21.60
CA GLY A 204 20.76 16.65 22.10
C GLY A 204 19.32 16.99 22.52
N GLU A 205 18.92 18.26 22.41
CA GLU A 205 17.53 18.67 22.61
C GLU A 205 16.67 18.32 21.40
N ILE A 206 15.56 17.62 21.64
CA ILE A 206 14.55 17.33 20.62
C ILE A 206 13.68 18.59 20.46
N LYS A 207 13.73 19.23 19.29
CA LYS A 207 12.90 20.39 18.96
C LYS A 207 11.90 20.04 17.87
N TYR A 208 10.71 20.62 17.97
CA TYR A 208 9.63 20.44 17.01
C TYR A 208 9.73 21.52 15.92
N TYR A 209 9.75 21.08 14.67
CA TYR A 209 9.79 21.90 13.48
C TYR A 209 8.48 21.76 12.72
N VAL A 210 8.06 22.85 12.07
CA VAL A 210 6.89 22.88 11.20
C VAL A 210 7.27 23.61 9.93
N ASP A 211 7.23 22.90 8.80
CA ASP A 211 7.45 23.48 7.49
C ASP A 211 6.10 23.71 6.80
N ILE A 212 5.75 24.95 6.49
CA ILE A 212 4.50 25.31 5.80
C ILE A 212 4.81 25.67 4.36
N TYR A 213 4.18 24.95 3.44
CA TYR A 213 4.32 25.12 2.01
C TYR A 213 3.11 25.84 1.43
N THR A 214 3.36 26.97 0.78
CA THR A 214 2.38 27.74 0.02
C THR A 214 2.83 27.83 -1.44
N LYS A 215 1.94 28.26 -2.35
CA LYS A 215 2.28 28.45 -3.77
C LYS A 215 3.41 29.45 -4.02
N SER A 216 3.56 30.45 -3.15
CA SER A 216 4.52 31.56 -3.31
C SER A 216 5.69 31.52 -2.34
N MET A 217 5.51 30.98 -1.13
CA MET A 217 6.52 31.01 -0.06
C MET A 217 6.53 29.68 0.71
N PHE A 218 7.70 29.31 1.21
CA PHE A 218 7.90 28.27 2.21
C PHE A 218 8.24 28.94 3.55
N TYR A 219 7.66 28.42 4.63
CA TYR A 219 7.91 28.91 5.99
C TYR A 219 8.50 27.78 6.80
N HIS A 220 9.77 27.90 7.18
CA HIS A 220 10.46 26.96 8.06
C HIS A 220 10.37 27.45 9.49
N CYS A 221 9.69 26.68 10.33
CA CYS A 221 9.28 27.16 11.63
C CYS A 221 9.84 26.29 12.75
N LYS A 222 10.64 26.88 13.63
CA LYS A 222 11.24 26.20 14.78
C LYS A 222 10.52 26.58 16.06
N ARG A 223 10.04 25.58 16.81
CA ARG A 223 9.37 25.82 18.09
C ARG A 223 10.40 26.12 19.18
N ASN A 224 10.28 27.30 19.79
CA ASN A 224 11.10 27.74 20.92
C ASN A 224 10.25 27.80 22.23
N VAL A 225 10.89 28.09 23.36
CA VAL A 225 10.24 28.16 24.69
C VAL A 225 9.14 29.24 24.74
N MET A 226 9.34 30.35 24.02
CA MET A 226 8.33 31.38 23.81
C MET A 226 8.20 31.68 22.32
N GLY A 227 7.16 31.13 21.69
CA GLY A 227 6.82 31.41 20.29
C GLY A 227 7.56 30.53 19.28
N TRP A 228 7.49 30.97 18.02
CA TRP A 228 8.05 30.29 16.87
C TRP A 228 9.09 31.17 16.19
N ASP A 229 10.24 30.59 15.85
CA ASP A 229 11.18 31.21 14.93
C ASP A 229 10.77 30.84 13.50
N VAL A 230 10.73 31.81 12.59
CA VAL A 230 10.18 31.65 11.24
C VAL A 230 11.15 32.20 10.23
N GLU A 231 11.65 31.29 9.39
CA GLU A 231 12.44 31.59 8.22
C GLU A 231 11.53 31.49 6.98
N GLU A 232 11.60 32.51 6.12
CA GLU A 232 10.80 32.59 4.90
C GLU A 232 11.70 32.35 3.67
N GLU A 233 11.32 31.38 2.83
CA GLU A 233 11.98 31.09 1.57
C GLU A 233 11.00 31.30 0.40
N VAL A 234 11.47 31.91 -0.69
CA VAL A 234 10.65 32.16 -1.88
C VAL A 234 10.50 30.89 -2.70
N ASN A 235 9.26 30.50 -2.99
CA ASN A 235 8.99 29.33 -3.82
C ASN A 235 9.19 29.66 -5.32
N ILE A 236 10.30 29.19 -5.89
CA ILE A 236 10.67 29.39 -7.31
C ILE A 236 9.80 28.54 -8.25
N ILE A 237 9.22 27.43 -7.77
CA ILE A 237 8.43 26.50 -8.59
C ILE A 237 7.11 27.18 -9.02
N GLY A 238 6.53 28.04 -8.18
CA GLY A 238 5.25 28.71 -8.44
C GLY A 238 4.02 27.79 -8.29
N LYS A 239 4.22 26.55 -7.86
CA LYS A 239 3.19 25.57 -7.48
C LYS A 239 3.55 24.96 -6.13
N LEU A 240 2.55 24.38 -5.47
CA LEU A 240 2.77 23.66 -4.23
C LEU A 240 3.60 22.39 -4.53
N PRO A 241 4.80 22.22 -3.94
CA PRO A 241 5.77 21.20 -4.34
C PRO A 241 5.44 19.81 -3.78
N LEU A 242 4.16 19.46 -3.74
CA LEU A 242 3.74 18.18 -3.17
C LEU A 242 2.48 17.60 -3.79
N ILE A 243 2.36 16.29 -3.61
CA ILE A 243 1.20 15.49 -3.93
C ILE A 243 0.71 14.87 -2.63
N LEU A 244 -0.57 15.09 -2.30
CA LEU A 244 -1.22 14.55 -1.12
C LEU A 244 -2.05 13.34 -1.55
N PHE A 245 -1.70 12.15 -1.07
CA PHE A 245 -2.45 10.92 -1.30
C PHE A 245 -3.43 10.72 -0.15
N GLU A 246 -4.73 10.76 -0.46
CA GLU A 246 -5.80 10.57 0.52
C GLU A 246 -6.64 9.34 0.18
N GLN A 247 -6.55 8.35 1.06
CA GLN A 247 -7.24 7.09 0.93
C GLN A 247 -7.85 6.68 2.27
N GLU A 248 -8.91 5.89 2.24
CA GLU A 248 -9.29 5.15 3.45
C GLU A 248 -8.29 4.01 3.66
N ALA A 249 -8.10 3.59 4.91
CA ALA A 249 -7.24 2.47 5.22
C ALA A 249 -7.69 1.23 4.43
N GLU A 250 -6.75 0.49 3.85
CA GLU A 250 -7.04 -0.61 2.94
C GLU A 250 -7.83 -1.76 3.60
N CYS A 251 -7.74 -1.85 4.92
CA CYS A 251 -8.43 -2.82 5.77
C CYS A 251 -9.70 -2.25 6.44
N ALA A 252 -10.13 -1.03 6.08
CA ALA A 252 -11.31 -0.42 6.66
C ALA A 252 -12.55 -1.32 6.46
N GLY A 253 -13.25 -1.63 7.55
CA GLY A 253 -14.46 -2.46 7.56
C GLY A 253 -14.24 -3.95 7.83
N VAL A 254 -13.03 -4.50 7.64
CA VAL A 254 -12.73 -5.91 7.97
C VAL A 254 -12.07 -6.09 9.34
N GLU A 255 -11.71 -5.00 10.01
CA GLU A 255 -11.04 -4.97 11.33
C GLU A 255 -11.74 -5.86 12.37
N PRO A 256 -13.09 -5.79 12.56
CA PRO A 256 -13.76 -6.63 13.56
C PRO A 256 -13.66 -8.14 13.25
N MET A 257 -13.63 -8.51 11.97
CA MET A 257 -13.50 -9.90 11.53
C MET A 257 -12.08 -10.40 11.76
N ILE A 258 -11.07 -9.56 11.50
CA ILE A 258 -9.67 -9.85 11.79
C ILE A 258 -9.49 -10.07 13.30
N ASN A 259 -9.97 -9.15 14.13
CA ASN A 259 -9.88 -9.27 15.59
C ASN A 259 -10.55 -10.57 16.07
N ARG A 260 -11.74 -10.89 15.55
CA ARG A 260 -12.45 -12.15 15.89
C ARG A 260 -11.62 -13.38 15.53
N LYS A 261 -11.00 -13.41 14.35
CA LYS A 261 -10.16 -14.52 13.92
C LYS A 261 -8.93 -14.69 14.81
N GLU A 262 -8.21 -13.61 15.11
CA GLU A 262 -7.03 -13.63 15.98
C GLU A 262 -7.35 -14.15 17.38
N TRP A 263 -8.48 -13.73 17.94
CA TRP A 263 -8.98 -14.24 19.21
C TRP A 263 -9.31 -15.72 19.15
N THR A 264 -9.97 -16.19 18.08
CA THR A 264 -10.31 -17.60 17.91
C THR A 264 -9.07 -18.48 17.77
N ILE A 265 -8.08 -18.06 16.99
CA ILE A 265 -6.80 -18.79 16.81
C ILE A 265 -6.01 -18.82 18.12
N SER A 266 -5.85 -17.67 18.79
CA SER A 266 -5.14 -17.59 20.07
C SER A 266 -5.78 -18.45 21.16
N ARG A 267 -7.11 -18.49 21.22
CA ARG A 267 -7.84 -19.38 22.14
C ARG A 267 -7.71 -20.85 21.76
N THR A 268 -7.63 -21.16 20.48
CA THR A 268 -7.46 -22.54 19.99
C THR A 268 -6.06 -23.04 20.31
N ALA A 269 -5.02 -22.21 20.18
CA ALA A 269 -3.66 -22.53 20.60
C ALA A 269 -3.59 -22.86 22.10
N ASP A 270 -4.17 -22.02 22.97
CA ASP A 270 -4.22 -22.31 24.42
C ASP A 270 -4.92 -23.64 24.75
N VAL A 271 -5.94 -23.98 23.97
CA VAL A 271 -6.68 -25.23 24.13
C VAL A 271 -5.78 -26.39 23.71
N ASN A 272 -5.17 -26.31 22.54
CA ASN A 272 -4.29 -27.34 22.02
C ASN A 272 -3.15 -27.67 23.00
N ASP A 273 -2.50 -26.66 23.57
CA ASP A 273 -1.44 -26.88 24.59
C ASP A 273 -1.96 -27.61 25.83
N ARG A 274 -3.15 -27.26 26.33
CA ARG A 274 -3.75 -27.96 27.48
C ARG A 274 -4.12 -29.40 27.17
N PHE A 275 -4.43 -29.72 25.91
CA PHE A 275 -4.78 -31.08 25.50
C PHE A 275 -3.57 -31.93 25.16
N SER A 276 -2.44 -31.30 24.79
CA SER A 276 -1.16 -32.00 24.65
C SER A 276 -0.73 -32.68 25.97
N ASP A 277 -1.17 -32.15 27.11
CA ASP A 277 -0.99 -32.73 28.45
C ASP A 277 -2.35 -33.23 29.04
N PRO A 278 -2.86 -34.40 28.64
CA PRO A 278 -4.21 -34.84 28.99
C PRO A 278 -4.38 -35.06 30.50
N ALA A 279 -5.41 -34.44 31.07
CA ALA A 279 -5.80 -34.66 32.45
C ALA A 279 -6.56 -35.99 32.60
N LEU A 280 -6.18 -36.78 33.60
CA LEU A 280 -6.85 -38.04 33.94
C LEU A 280 -8.00 -37.76 34.91
N VAL A 281 -9.21 -38.17 34.53
CA VAL A 281 -10.40 -38.08 35.39
C VAL A 281 -10.69 -39.48 35.94
N ALA A 282 -10.74 -39.60 37.27
CA ALA A 282 -11.07 -40.83 37.97
C ALA A 282 -12.27 -40.61 38.90
N ASP A 283 -13.09 -41.64 39.08
CA ASP A 283 -14.24 -41.62 39.99
C ASP A 283 -13.82 -41.37 41.44
N ALA A 284 -14.70 -40.74 42.23
CA ALA A 284 -14.41 -40.28 43.60
C ALA A 284 -13.94 -41.39 44.56
N SER A 285 -14.24 -42.66 44.27
CA SER A 285 -13.77 -43.82 45.05
C SER A 285 -12.29 -44.17 44.82
N ILE A 286 -11.67 -43.64 43.77
CA ILE A 286 -10.25 -43.87 43.41
C ILE A 286 -9.34 -42.74 43.95
N VAL A 287 -9.92 -41.56 44.21
CA VAL A 287 -9.19 -40.33 44.58
C VAL A 287 -8.43 -40.46 45.90
N ASN A 288 -8.86 -41.33 46.83
CA ASN A 288 -8.16 -41.61 48.09
C ASN A 288 -6.86 -42.44 47.93
N SER A 289 -6.50 -42.83 46.71
CA SER A 289 -5.31 -43.63 46.41
C SER A 289 -4.32 -42.97 45.45
N LEU A 290 -4.51 -41.68 45.14
CA LEU A 290 -3.60 -40.90 44.31
C LEU A 290 -2.36 -40.47 45.13
N PRO A 291 -1.14 -40.89 44.78
CA PRO A 291 0.08 -40.35 45.39
C PRO A 291 0.39 -38.97 44.80
N GLU A 292 1.03 -38.10 45.59
CA GLU A 292 1.50 -36.79 45.11
C GLU A 292 2.47 -36.93 43.93
N GLN A 293 2.40 -35.94 43.05
CA GLN A 293 2.96 -35.91 41.69
C GLN A 293 4.49 -36.01 41.71
N GLY A 294 5.08 -37.08 41.14
CA GLY A 294 6.55 -37.20 41.10
C GLY A 294 7.19 -38.45 40.49
N GLU A 295 6.48 -39.51 40.10
CA GLU A 295 7.15 -40.71 39.54
C GLU A 295 6.48 -41.23 38.27
N THR A 296 7.30 -41.26 37.23
CA THR A 296 7.10 -41.85 35.91
C THR A 296 6.70 -43.32 36.04
N SER A 297 5.51 -43.65 35.55
CA SER A 297 4.91 -45.00 35.46
C SER A 297 4.12 -45.43 36.71
N LYS A 298 2.78 -45.26 36.70
CA LYS A 298 1.88 -45.89 37.68
C LYS A 298 0.74 -46.62 36.96
N LEU A 299 0.72 -47.94 37.17
CA LEU A 299 -0.36 -48.84 36.75
C LEU A 299 -1.59 -48.57 37.62
N PHE A 300 -2.74 -48.28 37.01
CA PHE A 300 -3.98 -48.04 37.74
C PHE A 300 -4.74 -49.35 37.97
N ILE A 301 -4.98 -49.71 39.23
CA ILE A 301 -5.81 -50.87 39.59
C ILE A 301 -7.19 -50.36 39.99
N LEU A 302 -8.18 -50.70 39.17
CA LEU A 302 -9.59 -50.41 39.38
C LEU A 302 -10.15 -51.34 40.46
N LYS A 303 -10.60 -50.79 41.60
CA LYS A 303 -11.42 -51.56 42.55
C LYS A 303 -12.91 -51.38 42.20
N PRO A 304 -13.65 -52.45 41.90
CA PRO A 304 -15.08 -52.35 41.66
C PRO A 304 -15.80 -51.92 42.95
N ASN A 305 -16.71 -50.96 42.86
CA ASN A 305 -17.66 -50.71 43.94
C ASN A 305 -18.56 -51.95 44.10
N GLY A 306 -18.91 -52.28 45.35
CA GLY A 306 -19.57 -53.53 45.75
C GLY A 306 -21.00 -53.74 45.25
N ASP A 307 -21.45 -52.98 44.25
CA ASP A 307 -22.71 -53.18 43.55
C ASP A 307 -22.40 -53.10 42.06
N GLY A 308 -22.32 -54.25 41.38
CA GLY A 308 -21.71 -54.46 40.06
C GLY A 308 -22.39 -53.77 38.86
N SER A 309 -23.09 -52.65 39.08
CA SER A 309 -23.83 -51.91 38.07
C SER A 309 -23.02 -50.82 37.37
N LYS A 310 -21.88 -50.38 37.91
CA LYS A 310 -20.96 -49.44 37.24
C LYS A 310 -19.51 -49.88 37.36
N LYS A 311 -18.91 -50.28 36.25
CA LYS A 311 -17.47 -50.52 36.15
C LYS A 311 -16.77 -49.15 36.31
N PRO A 312 -15.80 -48.99 37.21
CA PRO A 312 -15.03 -47.77 37.28
C PRO A 312 -14.21 -47.64 35.98
N GLU A 313 -14.43 -46.55 35.24
CA GLU A 313 -13.79 -46.30 33.96
C GLU A 313 -12.76 -45.18 34.13
N ILE A 314 -11.51 -45.45 33.75
CA ILE A 314 -10.50 -44.40 33.57
C ILE A 314 -10.59 -43.97 32.12
N LYS A 315 -11.03 -42.74 31.90
CA LYS A 315 -11.09 -42.12 30.57
C LYS A 315 -10.10 -40.97 30.53
N TYR A 316 -9.24 -40.96 29.51
CA TYR A 316 -8.53 -39.74 29.15
C TYR A 316 -9.56 -38.73 28.66
N LEU A 317 -9.47 -37.49 29.11
CA LEU A 317 -10.33 -36.42 28.61
C LEU A 317 -9.85 -36.02 27.21
N THR A 318 -10.25 -36.78 26.19
CA THR A 318 -10.04 -36.46 24.78
C THR A 318 -11.25 -35.72 24.22
N TRP A 319 -11.05 -34.95 23.15
CA TRP A 319 -12.17 -34.49 22.33
C TRP A 319 -12.79 -35.70 21.64
N ASP A 320 -14.10 -35.94 21.83
CA ASP A 320 -14.83 -36.93 21.03
C ASP A 320 -14.93 -36.49 19.55
N SER A 321 -14.74 -35.19 19.26
CA SER A 321 -14.55 -34.62 17.93
C SER A 321 -13.95 -33.21 18.02
N ALA A 322 -13.08 -32.82 17.08
CA ALA A 322 -12.74 -31.41 16.91
C ALA A 322 -14.03 -30.64 16.54
N PRO A 323 -14.32 -29.46 17.13
CA PRO A 323 -15.54 -28.73 16.79
C PRO A 323 -15.50 -28.27 15.33
N GLU A 324 -16.19 -29.00 14.44
CA GLU A 324 -16.30 -28.65 13.02
C GLU A 324 -16.79 -27.21 12.82
N SER A 325 -17.70 -26.76 13.69
CA SER A 325 -18.20 -25.38 13.69
C SER A 325 -17.11 -24.32 13.89
N LYS A 326 -16.04 -24.61 14.63
CA LYS A 326 -14.92 -23.67 14.80
C LYS A 326 -14.06 -23.58 13.54
N LYS A 327 -13.85 -24.72 12.87
CA LYS A 327 -13.13 -24.75 11.60
C LYS A 327 -13.94 -23.98 10.55
N GLN A 328 -15.24 -24.24 10.46
CA GLN A 328 -16.15 -23.52 9.58
C GLN A 328 -16.16 -22.01 9.86
N GLU A 329 -16.22 -21.57 11.13
CA GLU A 329 -16.14 -20.14 11.48
C GLU A 329 -14.82 -19.52 11.01
N SER A 330 -13.70 -20.21 11.19
CA SER A 330 -12.37 -19.72 10.76
C SER A 330 -12.28 -19.60 9.23
N ASP A 331 -12.75 -20.61 8.50
CA ASP A 331 -12.71 -20.64 7.04
C ASP A 331 -13.65 -19.57 6.45
N GLU A 332 -14.84 -19.41 7.02
CA GLU A 332 -15.79 -18.35 6.64
C GLU A 332 -15.25 -16.95 6.92
N LEU A 333 -14.54 -16.75 8.03
CA LEU A 333 -13.89 -15.47 8.34
C LEU A 333 -12.83 -15.14 7.30
N ASP A 334 -12.03 -16.11 6.85
CA ASP A 334 -11.01 -15.90 5.81
C ASP A 334 -11.60 -15.50 4.49
N GLU A 335 -12.64 -16.21 4.07
CA GLU A 335 -13.35 -15.88 2.84
C GLU A 335 -13.98 -14.48 2.92
N LYS A 336 -14.66 -14.16 4.04
CA LYS A 336 -15.32 -12.85 4.24
C LYS A 336 -14.30 -11.71 4.30
N ILE A 337 -13.18 -11.87 5.01
CA ILE A 337 -12.12 -10.84 5.08
C ILE A 337 -11.56 -10.55 3.69
N LEU A 338 -11.23 -11.58 2.92
CA LEU A 338 -10.68 -11.42 1.58
C LEU A 338 -11.72 -10.85 0.61
N ARG A 339 -12.97 -11.33 0.66
CA ARG A 339 -14.05 -10.85 -0.20
C ARG A 339 -14.44 -9.40 0.07
N PHE A 340 -14.61 -9.00 1.33
CA PHE A 340 -14.99 -7.62 1.67
C PHE A 340 -13.84 -6.63 1.51
N SER A 341 -12.59 -7.08 1.61
CA SER A 341 -11.42 -6.26 1.28
C SER A 341 -11.09 -6.22 -0.21
N PHE A 342 -11.86 -6.93 -1.05
CA PHE A 342 -11.63 -7.12 -2.48
C PHE A 342 -10.25 -7.70 -2.81
N THR A 343 -9.74 -8.58 -1.95
CA THR A 343 -8.44 -9.25 -2.10
C THR A 343 -8.66 -10.69 -2.60
N PRO A 344 -8.05 -11.11 -3.72
CA PRO A 344 -8.19 -12.46 -4.23
C PRO A 344 -7.52 -13.47 -3.29
N LYS A 345 -8.19 -14.60 -3.06
CA LYS A 345 -7.59 -15.74 -2.34
C LYS A 345 -6.74 -16.55 -3.32
N ILE A 346 -5.42 -16.51 -3.16
CA ILE A 346 -4.51 -17.35 -3.92
C ILE A 346 -4.30 -18.65 -3.12
N ASP A 347 -5.24 -19.59 -3.23
CA ASP A 347 -5.11 -20.91 -2.62
C ASP A 347 -4.26 -21.83 -3.49
N PHE A 348 -3.01 -22.08 -3.08
CA PHE A 348 -2.11 -22.98 -3.79
C PHE A 348 -2.71 -24.40 -3.96
N ASP A 349 -3.50 -24.88 -2.99
CA ASP A 349 -4.14 -26.20 -3.09
C ASP A 349 -5.26 -26.27 -4.13
N ALA A 350 -5.99 -25.17 -4.37
CA ALA A 350 -6.93 -25.09 -5.49
C ALA A 350 -6.19 -25.01 -6.84
N THR A 351 -4.98 -24.43 -6.86
CA THR A 351 -4.17 -24.33 -8.08
C THR A 351 -3.41 -25.60 -8.45
N LYS A 352 -3.16 -26.53 -7.51
CA LYS A 352 -2.46 -27.81 -7.77
C LYS A 352 -3.21 -28.75 -8.73
N GLY A 353 -4.54 -28.66 -8.81
CA GLY A 353 -5.36 -29.43 -9.74
C GLY A 353 -5.44 -28.84 -11.16
N LEU A 354 -4.89 -27.65 -11.37
CA LEU A 354 -4.99 -26.88 -12.61
C LEU A 354 -3.58 -26.67 -13.17
N SER A 355 -2.98 -27.72 -13.74
CA SER A 355 -1.64 -27.66 -14.37
C SER A 355 -1.56 -26.70 -15.58
N GLN A 356 -2.70 -26.13 -16.01
CA GLN A 356 -2.81 -25.02 -16.94
C GLN A 356 -3.92 -24.07 -16.46
N ILE A 357 -3.62 -23.21 -15.48
CA ILE A 357 -4.48 -22.04 -15.26
C ILE A 357 -4.28 -21.13 -16.47
N SER A 358 -5.22 -21.17 -17.42
CA SER A 358 -5.27 -20.18 -18.49
C SER A 358 -5.22 -18.78 -17.87
N ALA A 359 -4.43 -17.87 -18.44
CA ALA A 359 -4.35 -16.48 -17.99
C ALA A 359 -5.75 -15.83 -17.82
N LYS A 360 -6.75 -16.29 -18.59
CA LYS A 360 -8.15 -15.89 -18.48
C LYS A 360 -8.81 -16.30 -17.15
N ALA A 361 -8.54 -17.50 -16.65
CA ALA A 361 -9.06 -17.97 -15.37
C ALA A 361 -8.39 -17.25 -14.19
N LEU A 362 -7.08 -16.94 -14.32
CA LEU A 362 -6.36 -16.13 -13.33
C LEU A 362 -6.92 -14.70 -13.27
N LYS A 363 -7.17 -14.07 -14.43
CA LYS A 363 -7.86 -12.77 -14.51
C LYS A 363 -9.26 -12.81 -13.84
N GLN A 364 -10.01 -13.90 -14.02
CA GLN A 364 -11.32 -14.04 -13.40
C GLN A 364 -11.26 -14.18 -11.87
N LEU A 365 -10.28 -14.91 -11.32
CA LEU A 365 -10.03 -14.97 -9.88
C LEU A 365 -9.60 -13.63 -9.30
N MET A 366 -8.97 -12.79 -10.12
CA MET A 366 -8.42 -11.50 -9.76
C MET A 366 -9.37 -10.32 -10.01
N LEU A 367 -10.56 -10.57 -10.54
CA LEU A 367 -11.56 -9.54 -10.87
C LEU A 367 -11.85 -8.62 -9.67
N LEU A 368 -11.90 -9.17 -8.45
CA LEU A 368 -12.12 -8.38 -7.24
C LEU A 368 -11.01 -7.33 -7.02
N ALA A 369 -9.75 -7.73 -7.19
CA ALA A 369 -8.62 -6.82 -7.06
C ALA A 369 -8.56 -5.81 -8.21
N ASP A 370 -8.98 -6.17 -9.41
CA ASP A 370 -9.05 -5.24 -10.54
C ASP A 370 -10.17 -4.19 -10.37
N ILE A 371 -11.33 -4.60 -9.83
CA ILE A 371 -12.40 -3.67 -9.41
C ILE A 371 -11.87 -2.70 -8.35
N LYS A 372 -11.13 -3.21 -7.36
CA LYS A 372 -10.52 -2.39 -6.32
C LYS A 372 -9.49 -1.41 -6.89
N ALA A 373 -8.61 -1.88 -7.75
CA ALA A 373 -7.61 -1.05 -8.42
C ALA A 373 -8.28 0.04 -9.26
N SER A 374 -9.33 -0.31 -10.01
CA SER A 374 -10.09 0.64 -10.83
C SER A 374 -10.76 1.75 -10.00
N LYS A 375 -11.32 1.40 -8.84
CA LYS A 375 -11.83 2.41 -7.88
C LYS A 375 -10.73 3.34 -7.38
N HIS A 376 -9.52 2.83 -7.17
CA HIS A 376 -8.39 3.69 -6.81
C HIS A 376 -7.93 4.54 -7.99
N LYS A 377 -7.90 4.02 -9.22
CA LYS A 377 -7.52 4.77 -10.43
C LYS A 377 -8.27 6.12 -10.54
N GLU A 378 -9.55 6.20 -10.17
CA GLU A 378 -10.32 7.45 -10.15
C GLU A 378 -9.60 8.62 -9.43
N LYS A 379 -8.98 8.36 -8.27
CA LYS A 379 -8.20 9.37 -7.53
C LYS A 379 -6.75 9.44 -7.96
N TYR A 380 -6.16 8.28 -8.30
CA TYR A 380 -4.75 8.22 -8.69
C TYR A 380 -4.49 8.80 -10.08
N ASP A 381 -5.50 8.89 -10.94
CA ASP A 381 -5.47 9.66 -12.19
C ASP A 381 -5.28 11.15 -11.90
N GLU A 382 -6.07 11.73 -10.99
CA GLU A 382 -5.90 13.15 -10.59
C GLU A 382 -4.52 13.40 -9.96
N TYR A 383 -4.01 12.43 -9.21
CA TYR A 383 -2.65 12.51 -8.66
C TYR A 383 -1.61 12.48 -9.77
N ALA A 384 -1.70 11.53 -10.72
CA ALA A 384 -0.80 11.38 -11.86
C ALA A 384 -0.72 12.66 -12.72
N ASP A 385 -1.86 13.26 -13.04
CA ASP A 385 -1.95 14.54 -13.76
C ASP A 385 -1.22 15.66 -13.00
N ARG A 386 -1.41 15.70 -11.67
CA ARG A 386 -0.72 16.66 -10.80
C ARG A 386 0.79 16.42 -10.79
N ILE A 387 1.25 15.16 -10.82
CA ILE A 387 2.69 14.82 -10.89
C ILE A 387 3.27 15.34 -12.19
N ALA A 388 2.64 15.03 -13.31
CA ALA A 388 3.06 15.51 -14.63
C ALA A 388 3.17 17.04 -14.63
N SER A 389 2.11 17.72 -14.19
CA SER A 389 2.08 19.18 -14.10
C SER A 389 3.16 19.76 -13.19
N LEU A 390 3.42 19.13 -12.05
CA LEU A 390 4.40 19.60 -11.07
C LEU A 390 5.83 19.40 -11.57
N VAL A 391 6.16 18.20 -12.05
CA VAL A 391 7.50 17.87 -12.56
C VAL A 391 7.84 18.72 -13.78
N THR A 392 6.91 18.90 -14.73
CA THR A 392 7.12 19.80 -15.89
C THR A 392 7.38 21.24 -15.46
N THR A 393 6.71 21.71 -14.40
CA THR A 393 6.95 23.06 -13.85
C THR A 393 8.30 23.17 -13.16
N ILE A 394 8.73 22.13 -12.44
CA ILE A 394 10.04 22.07 -11.79
C ILE A 394 11.15 22.07 -12.85
N ILE A 395 10.98 21.33 -13.95
CA ILE A 395 11.94 21.32 -15.06
C ILE A 395 12.09 22.73 -15.64
N GLY A 396 10.98 23.35 -16.08
CA GLY A 396 11.02 24.65 -16.75
C GLY A 396 11.39 25.85 -15.86
N ASN A 397 11.17 25.79 -14.55
CA ASN A 397 11.45 26.91 -13.64
C ASN A 397 12.73 26.74 -12.81
N VAL A 398 13.17 25.51 -12.54
CA VAL A 398 14.26 25.25 -11.57
C VAL A 398 15.44 24.51 -12.21
N LEU A 399 15.20 23.43 -12.94
CA LEU A 399 16.27 22.58 -13.46
C LEU A 399 16.89 23.15 -14.75
N ASP A 400 16.05 23.42 -15.75
CA ASP A 400 16.48 23.92 -17.05
C ASP A 400 15.54 25.01 -17.57
N ILE A 401 15.94 26.25 -17.34
CA ILE A 401 15.18 27.44 -17.75
C ILE A 401 15.08 27.54 -19.29
N SER A 402 16.00 26.92 -20.04
CA SER A 402 15.98 26.95 -21.50
C SER A 402 14.81 26.16 -22.09
N LEU A 403 14.35 25.12 -21.38
CA LEU A 403 13.24 24.26 -21.79
C LEU A 403 11.87 24.83 -21.37
N LYS A 404 11.81 26.02 -20.76
CA LYS A 404 10.58 26.59 -20.22
C LYS A 404 9.45 26.72 -21.26
N ASP A 405 9.78 27.15 -22.47
CA ASP A 405 8.81 27.30 -23.55
C ASP A 405 8.28 25.94 -24.00
N GLU A 406 9.17 24.95 -24.22
CA GLU A 406 8.78 23.58 -24.57
C GLU A 406 7.98 22.90 -23.45
N CYS A 407 8.35 23.08 -22.19
CA CYS A 407 7.63 22.58 -21.02
C CYS A 407 6.23 23.18 -20.89
N SER A 408 6.00 24.40 -21.37
CA SER A 408 4.68 25.03 -21.32
C SER A 408 3.68 24.43 -22.32
N HIS A 409 4.21 23.88 -23.43
CA HIS A 409 3.43 23.21 -24.47
C HIS A 409 3.36 21.69 -24.30
N LEU A 410 4.19 21.13 -23.42
CA LEU A 410 4.24 19.69 -23.16
C LEU A 410 2.93 19.20 -22.51
N VAL A 411 2.23 18.32 -23.22
CA VAL A 411 1.07 17.59 -22.70
C VAL A 411 1.49 16.14 -22.50
N ILE A 412 1.43 15.69 -21.25
CA ILE A 412 1.78 14.32 -20.85
C ILE A 412 0.48 13.59 -20.52
N GLU A 413 0.32 12.42 -21.11
CA GLU A 413 -0.71 11.45 -20.74
C GLU A 413 -0.09 10.31 -19.93
N HIS A 414 -0.89 9.69 -19.07
CA HIS A 414 -0.49 8.50 -18.32
C HIS A 414 -1.43 7.34 -18.54
N GLU A 415 -0.88 6.13 -18.50
CA GLU A 415 -1.65 4.89 -18.62
C GLU A 415 -1.21 3.90 -17.53
N PHE A 416 -2.17 3.46 -16.72
CA PHE A 416 -1.97 2.39 -15.75
C PHE A 416 -1.85 1.05 -16.48
N GLN A 417 -0.73 0.38 -16.27
CA GLN A 417 -0.49 -0.93 -16.84
C GLN A 417 -1.12 -2.05 -16.00
N GLU A 418 -1.68 -3.06 -16.65
CA GLU A 418 -2.15 -4.24 -15.95
C GLU A 418 -0.98 -4.95 -15.22
N PRO A 419 -1.17 -5.37 -13.97
CA PRO A 419 -0.10 -5.93 -13.13
C PRO A 419 0.44 -7.26 -13.68
N PHE A 420 -0.42 -8.06 -14.30
CA PHE A 420 -0.05 -9.31 -14.96
C PHE A 420 0.10 -9.03 -16.44
N GLY A 421 1.22 -9.47 -17.01
CA GLY A 421 1.39 -9.38 -18.46
C GLY A 421 0.26 -10.10 -19.16
N GLU A 422 -0.20 -9.54 -20.28
CA GLU A 422 -0.91 -10.35 -21.24
C GLU A 422 -0.04 -11.56 -21.59
N ASP A 423 -0.69 -12.69 -21.83
CA ASP A 423 -0.01 -13.88 -22.31
C ASP A 423 0.66 -13.52 -23.64
N VAL A 424 1.98 -13.26 -23.57
CA VAL A 424 2.79 -12.74 -24.68
C VAL A 424 2.66 -13.66 -25.89
N GLU A 425 2.57 -14.97 -25.65
CA GLU A 425 2.38 -15.96 -26.70
C GLU A 425 1.00 -15.82 -27.35
N ALA A 426 -0.07 -15.68 -26.56
CA ALA A 426 -1.41 -15.47 -27.09
C ALA A 426 -1.55 -14.14 -27.84
N THR A 427 -0.97 -13.05 -27.32
CA THR A 427 -0.98 -11.74 -27.96
C THR A 427 -0.21 -11.76 -29.27
N ILE A 428 1.00 -12.34 -29.32
CA ILE A 428 1.77 -12.48 -30.56
C ILE A 428 1.01 -13.35 -31.57
N ASN A 429 0.45 -14.49 -31.16
CA ASN A 429 -0.32 -15.35 -32.04
C ASN A 429 -1.55 -14.63 -32.62
N ASN A 430 -2.23 -13.79 -31.83
CA ASN A 430 -3.35 -12.98 -32.31
C ASN A 430 -2.88 -11.87 -33.26
N LEU A 431 -1.77 -11.19 -32.94
CA LEU A 431 -1.18 -10.15 -33.78
C LEU A 431 -0.76 -10.70 -35.16
N VAL A 432 -0.06 -11.84 -35.19
CA VAL A 432 0.33 -12.54 -36.42
C VAL A 432 -0.89 -12.97 -37.23
N LYS A 433 -1.93 -13.50 -36.57
CA LYS A 433 -3.19 -13.85 -37.25
C LYS A 433 -3.89 -12.64 -37.85
N MET A 434 -3.93 -11.50 -37.14
CA MET A 434 -4.54 -10.27 -37.65
C MET A 434 -3.75 -9.68 -38.81
N TYR A 435 -2.42 -9.71 -38.75
CA TYR A 435 -1.55 -9.30 -39.84
C TYR A 435 -1.76 -10.17 -41.08
N ASN A 436 -1.74 -11.50 -40.92
CA ASN A 436 -1.97 -12.45 -42.01
C ASN A 436 -3.39 -12.35 -42.61
N ALA A 437 -4.38 -11.93 -41.81
CA ALA A 437 -5.73 -11.65 -42.27
C ALA A 437 -5.89 -10.27 -42.93
N GLY A 438 -4.82 -9.46 -43.02
CA GLY A 438 -4.83 -8.12 -43.61
C GLY A 438 -5.50 -7.04 -42.75
N GLY A 439 -5.76 -7.31 -41.47
CA GLY A 439 -6.44 -6.39 -40.55
C GLY A 439 -5.53 -5.38 -39.84
N MET A 440 -4.20 -5.46 -40.04
CA MET A 440 -3.22 -4.59 -39.38
C MET A 440 -2.03 -4.31 -40.30
N SER A 441 -1.47 -3.10 -40.25
CA SER A 441 -0.23 -2.77 -40.97
C SER A 441 1.00 -3.35 -40.27
N HIS A 442 2.09 -3.48 -41.02
CA HIS A 442 3.38 -3.93 -40.49
C HIS A 442 3.92 -2.97 -39.40
N GLU A 443 3.68 -1.68 -39.53
CA GLU A 443 4.11 -0.67 -38.55
C GLU A 443 3.36 -0.84 -37.22
N THR A 444 2.04 -1.01 -37.26
CA THR A 444 1.23 -1.22 -36.06
C THR A 444 1.51 -2.59 -35.42
N LEU A 445 1.92 -3.59 -36.21
CA LEU A 445 2.37 -4.89 -35.70
C LEU A 445 3.63 -4.74 -34.82
N ILE A 446 4.61 -3.97 -35.29
CA ILE A 446 5.84 -3.66 -34.56
C ILE A 446 5.51 -2.88 -33.28
N GLU A 447 4.68 -1.84 -33.39
CA GLU A 447 4.31 -0.98 -32.25
C GLU A 447 3.52 -1.70 -31.16
N LYS A 448 2.66 -2.65 -31.56
CA LYS A 448 1.84 -3.42 -30.62
C LYS A 448 2.53 -4.69 -30.12
N ASN A 449 3.70 -5.03 -30.63
CA ASN A 449 4.42 -6.21 -30.19
C ASN A 449 4.98 -6.00 -28.77
N PRO A 450 4.54 -6.79 -27.77
CA PRO A 450 5.00 -6.63 -26.38
C PRO A 450 6.47 -6.98 -26.16
N LEU A 451 7.16 -7.59 -27.14
CA LEU A 451 8.58 -7.95 -27.05
C LEU A 451 9.53 -6.86 -27.58
N ILE A 452 9.00 -5.84 -28.25
CA ILE A 452 9.82 -4.79 -28.87
C ILE A 452 9.87 -3.61 -27.89
N GLU A 453 11.05 -3.37 -27.31
CA GLU A 453 11.27 -2.28 -26.35
C GLU A 453 11.33 -0.90 -27.03
N ASP A 454 11.90 -0.84 -28.24
CA ASP A 454 12.02 0.38 -29.05
C ASP A 454 11.47 0.11 -30.45
N SER A 455 10.24 0.56 -30.69
CA SER A 455 9.55 0.39 -31.96
C SER A 455 10.22 1.13 -33.12
N GLU A 456 10.86 2.27 -32.86
CA GLU A 456 11.51 3.07 -33.90
C GLU A 456 12.84 2.48 -34.31
N ALA A 457 13.66 2.02 -33.36
CA ALA A 457 14.89 1.29 -33.67
C ALA A 457 14.61 0.00 -34.45
N GLU A 458 13.53 -0.71 -34.11
CA GLU A 458 13.17 -1.95 -34.79
C GLU A 458 12.62 -1.73 -36.20
N LYS A 459 11.81 -0.67 -36.41
CA LYS A 459 11.42 -0.23 -37.77
C LYS A 459 12.65 0.04 -38.64
N VAL A 460 13.67 0.71 -38.10
CA VAL A 460 14.92 1.01 -38.83
C VAL A 460 15.73 -0.26 -39.11
N ARG A 461 15.78 -1.24 -38.19
CA ARG A 461 16.45 -2.53 -38.43
C ARG A 461 15.77 -3.33 -39.52
N ILE A 462 14.44 -3.46 -39.45
CA ILE A 462 13.66 -4.20 -40.44
C ILE A 462 13.74 -3.54 -41.82
N ALA A 463 13.73 -2.20 -41.89
CA ALA A 463 13.94 -1.49 -43.16
C ALA A 463 15.32 -1.80 -43.77
N LYS A 464 16.38 -1.86 -42.96
CA LYS A 464 17.73 -2.23 -43.41
C LYS A 464 17.82 -3.69 -43.86
N GLU A 465 17.17 -4.61 -43.15
CA GLU A 465 17.09 -6.02 -43.56
C GLU A 465 16.34 -6.16 -44.88
N HIS A 466 15.20 -5.50 -45.04
CA HIS A 466 14.43 -5.51 -46.28
C HIS A 466 15.21 -4.90 -47.46
N GLU A 467 15.97 -3.82 -47.24
CA GLU A 467 16.85 -3.26 -48.27
C GLU A 467 17.99 -4.21 -48.66
N ALA A 468 18.56 -4.94 -47.70
CA ALA A 468 19.59 -5.94 -47.96
C ALA A 468 19.01 -7.14 -48.74
N ASP A 469 17.86 -7.66 -48.35
CA ASP A 469 17.18 -8.77 -49.04
C ASP A 469 16.81 -8.39 -50.48
N LEU A 470 16.33 -7.15 -50.69
CA LEU A 470 16.00 -6.65 -52.02
C LEU A 470 17.26 -6.48 -52.91
N GLN A 471 18.42 -6.19 -52.32
CA GLN A 471 19.70 -6.18 -53.03
C GLN A 471 20.14 -7.60 -53.39
N GLU A 472 20.04 -8.56 -52.47
CA GLU A 472 20.35 -9.97 -52.74
C GLU A 472 19.40 -10.61 -53.77
N GLU A 473 18.11 -10.25 -53.77
CA GLU A 473 17.17 -10.68 -54.81
C GLU A 473 17.48 -10.05 -56.18
N LYS A 474 17.89 -8.78 -56.22
CA LYS A 474 18.36 -8.15 -57.47
C LYS A 474 19.63 -8.80 -57.98
N GLU A 475 20.54 -9.20 -57.10
CA GLU A 475 21.76 -9.92 -57.46
C GLU A 475 21.48 -11.35 -57.94
N ARG A 476 20.57 -12.08 -57.29
CA ARG A 476 20.10 -13.40 -57.74
C ARG A 476 19.35 -13.36 -59.06
N ASN A 477 18.41 -12.43 -59.23
CA ASN A 477 17.71 -12.24 -60.50
C ASN A 477 18.67 -11.84 -61.63
N ARG A 478 19.74 -11.09 -61.32
CA ARG A 478 20.79 -10.79 -62.29
C ARG A 478 21.54 -12.06 -62.70
N LEU A 479 21.92 -12.93 -61.75
CA LEU A 479 22.59 -14.21 -62.02
C LEU A 479 21.71 -15.19 -62.82
N ASP A 480 20.40 -15.27 -62.54
CA ASP A 480 19.48 -16.15 -63.26
C ASP A 480 19.23 -15.69 -64.70
N VAL A 481 19.15 -14.38 -64.96
CA VAL A 481 19.06 -13.83 -66.33
C VAL A 481 20.32 -14.14 -67.15
N PHE A 482 21.49 -14.24 -66.51
CA PHE A 482 22.73 -14.67 -67.19
C PHE A 482 22.82 -16.20 -67.40
N ASN A 483 22.14 -17.02 -66.59
CA ASN A 483 22.15 -18.48 -66.72
C ASN A 483 21.09 -19.04 -67.69
N THR A 484 20.02 -18.29 -68.00
CA THR A 484 19.04 -18.70 -69.04
C THR A 484 19.49 -18.41 -70.48
N ALA A 485 20.71 -17.90 -70.67
CA ALA A 485 21.27 -17.49 -71.96
C ALA A 485 22.41 -18.40 -72.45
N GLU A 486 22.52 -19.63 -71.95
CA GLU A 486 23.36 -20.70 -72.52
C GLU A 486 22.57 -21.72 -73.33
#